data_AF-A0A2A3YYR4-F1
#
_entry.id   AF-A0A2A3YYR4-F1
#
_cell.length_a   1.000
_cell.length_b   1.000
_cell.length_c   1.000
_cell.angle_alpha   90.00
_cell.angle_beta   90.00
_cell.angle_gamma   90.00
#
_symmetry.space_group_name_H-M   'P 1'
#
loop_
_entity.id
_entity.type
_entity.pdbx_description
1 polymer ?
#
loop_
_entity_poly.entity_id
_entity_poly.type
_entity_poly.pdbx_seq_one_letter_code
_entity_poly.pdbx_strand_id
1 'polypeptide(L)'
;MKRAVRFLLSGVLTLVIMLALSFAIDDPAQARGTRTVGVIVGVVIAAIPIYDIDRWSLLKRTIVHTAVMAGTVIPCLIFSGWFDLNASTGVLALVGTFVGFGVVGWGIGFIITRLLYRRSKVASSDSA
;
A
#
# COMPACT_ATOMS: atom_id res chain seq x y z
N MET A 1 2.62 17.24 11.03
CA MET A 1 1.74 17.63 9.90
C MET A 1 2.47 17.77 8.56
N LYS A 2 3.59 18.52 8.46
CA LYS A 2 4.31 18.71 7.17
C LYS A 2 4.74 17.40 6.46
N ARG A 3 5.10 16.34 7.20
CA ARG A 3 5.44 15.02 6.63
C ARG A 3 4.23 14.30 6.04
N ALA A 4 3.12 14.27 6.78
CA ALA A 4 1.87 13.65 6.32
C ALA A 4 1.34 14.28 5.01
N VAL A 5 1.40 15.61 4.90
CA VAL A 5 0.97 16.32 3.69
C VAL A 5 1.83 15.94 2.47
N ARG A 6 3.13 15.69 2.65
CA ARG A 6 4.02 15.25 1.56
C ARG A 6 3.62 13.87 1.03
N PHE A 7 3.37 12.91 1.91
CA PHE A 7 2.91 11.58 1.49
C PHE A 7 1.52 11.61 0.86
N LEU A 8 0.61 12.45 1.37
CA LEU A 8 -0.70 12.66 0.76
C LEU A 8 -0.56 13.22 -0.67
N LEU A 9 0.26 14.27 -0.85
CA LEU A 9 0.55 14.86 -2.16
C LEU A 9 1.19 13.84 -3.11
N SER A 10 2.16 13.05 -2.63
CA SER A 10 2.79 12.00 -3.43
C SER A 10 1.78 10.92 -3.84
N GLY A 11 0.89 10.49 -2.94
CA GLY A 11 -0.14 9.51 -3.26
C GLY A 11 -1.16 10.02 -4.27
N VAL A 12 -1.60 11.27 -4.12
CA VAL A 12 -2.49 11.93 -5.09
C VAL A 12 -1.80 12.10 -6.44
N LEU A 13 -0.53 12.51 -6.46
CA LEU A 13 0.23 12.67 -7.70
C LEU A 13 0.38 11.33 -8.44
N THR A 14 0.78 10.26 -7.73
CA THR A 14 0.90 8.92 -8.33
C THR A 14 -0.45 8.44 -8.87
N LEU A 15 -1.55 8.70 -8.17
CA LEU A 15 -2.90 8.39 -8.63
C LEU A 15 -3.23 9.13 -9.93
N VAL A 16 -2.97 10.44 -9.99
CA VAL A 16 -3.25 11.25 -11.18
C VAL A 16 -2.44 10.78 -12.39
N ILE A 17 -1.15 10.47 -12.20
CA ILE A 17 -0.26 9.97 -13.26
C ILE A 17 -0.78 8.61 -13.78
N MET A 18 -1.09 7.67 -12.89
CA MET A 18 -1.59 6.36 -13.30
C MET A 18 -2.98 6.43 -13.96
N LEU A 19 -3.85 7.34 -13.51
CA LEU A 19 -5.12 7.60 -14.19
C LEU A 19 -4.88 8.12 -15.61
N ALA A 20 -4.00 9.11 -15.76
CA ALA A 20 -3.67 9.69 -17.06
C ALA A 20 -3.09 8.65 -18.02
N LEU A 21 -2.16 7.81 -17.54
CA LEU A 21 -1.59 6.71 -18.32
C LEU A 21 -2.65 5.72 -18.77
N SER A 22 -3.64 5.41 -17.93
CA SER A 22 -4.72 4.51 -18.33
C SER A 22 -5.56 5.04 -19.50
N PHE A 23 -5.72 6.36 -19.66
CA PHE A 23 -6.46 6.91 -20.80
C PHE A 23 -5.67 6.82 -22.11
N ALA A 24 -4.36 6.62 -22.03
CA ALA A 24 -3.48 6.42 -23.18
C ALA A 24 -3.32 4.94 -23.59
N ILE A 25 -3.96 4.00 -22.89
CA ILE A 25 -3.92 2.56 -23.21
C ILE A 25 -5.12 2.22 -24.08
N ASP A 26 -4.85 1.70 -25.28
CA ASP A 26 -5.89 1.28 -26.25
C ASP A 26 -6.62 -0.01 -25.82
N ASP A 27 -5.96 -0.91 -25.08
CA ASP A 27 -6.58 -2.14 -24.56
C ASP A 27 -7.51 -1.83 -23.37
N PRO A 28 -8.84 -2.00 -23.49
CA PRO A 28 -9.79 -1.70 -22.43
C PRO A 28 -9.64 -2.59 -21.18
N ALA A 29 -9.12 -3.81 -21.32
CA ALA A 29 -8.85 -4.68 -20.17
C ALA A 29 -7.64 -4.17 -19.37
N GLN A 30 -6.56 -3.83 -20.08
CA GLN A 30 -5.35 -3.30 -19.47
C GLN A 30 -5.57 -1.89 -18.89
N ALA A 31 -6.31 -1.02 -19.58
CA ALA A 31 -6.68 0.31 -19.08
C ALA A 31 -7.46 0.23 -17.76
N ARG A 32 -8.45 -0.67 -17.64
CA ARG A 32 -9.19 -0.87 -16.38
C ARG A 32 -8.26 -1.33 -15.26
N GLY A 33 -7.37 -2.28 -15.53
CA GLY A 33 -6.36 -2.73 -14.59
C GLY A 33 -5.45 -1.60 -14.09
N THR A 34 -4.91 -0.79 -14.99
CA THR A 34 -4.02 0.34 -14.68
C THR A 34 -4.73 1.41 -13.84
N ARG A 35 -6.01 1.70 -14.10
CA ARG A 35 -6.82 2.60 -13.26
C ARG A 35 -6.96 2.06 -11.84
N THR A 36 -7.33 0.80 -11.68
CA THR A 36 -7.47 0.18 -10.35
C THR A 36 -6.15 0.17 -9.60
N VAL A 37 -5.06 -0.24 -10.25
CA VAL A 37 -3.72 -0.25 -9.64
C VAL A 37 -3.29 1.17 -9.24
N GLY A 38 -3.53 2.17 -10.08
CA GLY A 38 -3.25 3.57 -9.77
C GLY A 38 -3.95 4.07 -8.52
N VAL A 39 -5.24 3.73 -8.35
CA VAL A 39 -6.00 4.07 -7.13
C VAL A 39 -5.42 3.35 -5.91
N ILE A 40 -5.16 2.04 -6.02
CA ILE A 40 -4.57 1.24 -4.92
C ILE A 40 -3.23 1.84 -4.48
N VAL A 41 -2.31 2.08 -5.42
CA VAL A 41 -0.97 2.62 -5.12
C VAL A 41 -1.06 4.01 -4.52
N GLY A 42 -1.95 4.87 -5.03
CA GLY A 42 -2.18 6.21 -4.47
C GLY A 42 -2.63 6.18 -3.01
N VAL A 43 -3.59 5.30 -2.68
CA VAL A 43 -4.06 5.09 -1.30
C VAL A 43 -2.95 4.52 -0.42
N VAL A 44 -2.15 3.57 -0.94
CA VAL A 44 -1.02 2.99 -0.21
C VAL A 44 -0.02 4.06 0.21
N ILE A 45 0.38 4.93 -0.71
CA ILE A 45 1.33 6.02 -0.43
C ILE A 45 0.71 7.02 0.55
N ALA A 46 -0.56 7.38 0.37
CA ALA A 46 -1.27 8.30 1.25
C ALA A 46 -1.46 7.77 2.69
N ALA A 47 -1.45 6.44 2.88
CA ALA A 47 -1.60 5.79 4.18
C ALA A 47 -0.29 5.63 4.97
N ILE A 48 0.88 5.87 4.35
CA ILE A 48 2.19 5.80 5.02
C ILE A 48 2.27 6.66 6.32
N PRO A 49 1.69 7.87 6.39
CA PRO A 49 1.71 8.70 7.59
C PRO A 49 1.06 8.08 8.84
N ILE A 50 0.27 7.01 8.71
CA ILE A 50 -0.26 6.25 9.86
C ILE A 50 0.88 5.74 10.75
N TYR A 51 2.04 5.44 10.15
CA TYR A 51 3.21 4.99 10.88
C TYR A 51 3.99 6.12 11.57
N ASP A 52 3.74 7.39 11.26
CA ASP A 52 4.35 8.56 11.94
C ASP A 52 3.61 8.91 13.26
N ILE A 53 2.51 8.21 13.60
CA ILE A 53 1.72 8.49 14.81
C ILE A 53 2.38 7.85 16.04
N ASP A 54 3.36 8.54 16.64
CA ASP A 54 4.22 8.02 17.71
C ASP A 54 3.48 7.51 18.96
N ARG A 55 2.29 8.05 19.22
CA ARG A 55 1.43 7.71 20.37
C ARG A 55 0.78 6.32 20.30
N TRP A 56 0.85 5.61 19.17
CA TRP A 56 0.24 4.28 19.02
C TRP A 56 1.30 3.18 19.01
N SER A 57 1.00 2.03 19.62
CA SER A 57 1.87 0.85 19.50
C SER A 57 1.96 0.38 18.04
N LEU A 58 3.07 -0.25 17.66
CA LEU A 58 3.26 -0.78 16.30
C LEU A 58 2.10 -1.70 15.87
N LEU A 59 1.61 -2.53 16.79
CA LEU A 59 0.47 -3.41 16.55
C LEU A 59 -0.79 -2.62 16.17
N LYS A 60 -1.10 -1.52 16.89
CA LYS A 60 -2.26 -0.66 16.58
C LYS A 60 -2.11 0.01 15.21
N ARG A 61 -0.91 0.48 14.85
CA ARG A 61 -0.64 1.11 13.54
C ARG A 61 -0.83 0.11 12.40
N THR A 62 -0.32 -1.11 12.54
CA THR A 62 -0.48 -2.17 11.53
C THR A 62 -1.96 -2.56 11.38
N ILE A 63 -2.70 -2.79 12.47
CA ILE A 63 -4.12 -3.14 12.38
C ILE A 63 -4.92 -2.05 11.66
N VAL A 64 -4.70 -0.77 12.01
CA VAL A 64 -5.41 0.35 11.37
C VAL A 64 -5.01 0.48 9.90
N HIS A 65 -3.72 0.36 9.58
CA HIS A 65 -3.24 0.39 8.19
C HIS A 65 -3.87 -0.75 7.38
N THR A 66 -3.85 -1.98 7.90
CA THR A 66 -4.46 -3.14 7.25
C THR A 66 -5.98 -2.98 7.10
N ALA A 67 -6.68 -2.42 8.08
CA ALA A 67 -8.11 -2.16 7.99
C ALA A 67 -8.46 -1.12 6.91
N VAL A 68 -7.69 -0.02 6.84
CA VAL A 68 -7.83 0.99 5.78
C VAL A 68 -7.54 0.40 4.41
N MET A 69 -6.50 -0.43 4.30
CA MET A 69 -6.17 -1.14 3.05
C MET A 69 -7.28 -2.12 2.68
N ALA A 70 -7.83 -2.88 3.62
CA ALA A 70 -8.92 -3.81 3.35
C ALA A 70 -10.15 -3.05 2.82
N GLY A 71 -10.55 -1.96 3.49
CA GLY A 71 -11.71 -1.17 3.09
C GLY A 71 -11.55 -0.40 1.78
N THR A 72 -10.35 -0.30 1.21
CA THR A 72 -10.10 0.44 -0.04
C THR A 72 -9.67 -0.49 -1.17
N VAL A 73 -8.71 -1.37 -0.92
CA VAL A 73 -8.14 -2.30 -1.90
C VAL A 73 -9.11 -3.42 -2.25
N ILE A 74 -9.84 -4.00 -1.27
CA ILE A 74 -10.80 -5.09 -1.58
C ILE A 74 -11.92 -4.59 -2.49
N PRO A 75 -12.59 -3.46 -2.22
CA PRO A 75 -13.56 -2.91 -3.17
C PRO A 75 -12.94 -2.64 -4.54
N CYS A 76 -11.74 -2.07 -4.60
CA CYS A 76 -11.07 -1.82 -5.87
C CYS A 76 -10.80 -3.11 -6.67
N LEU A 77 -10.38 -4.19 -6.02
CA LEU A 77 -10.15 -5.49 -6.67
C LEU A 77 -11.46 -6.15 -7.13
N ILE A 78 -12.56 -5.96 -6.40
CA ILE A 78 -13.90 -6.41 -6.82
C ILE A 78 -14.33 -5.64 -8.08
N PHE A 79 -14.17 -4.32 -8.10
CA PHE A 79 -14.56 -3.48 -9.24
C PHE A 79 -13.61 -3.57 -10.44
N SER A 80 -12.39 -4.08 -10.27
CA SER A 80 -11.42 -4.19 -11.38
C SER A 80 -11.82 -5.23 -12.43
N GLY A 81 -12.66 -6.20 -12.05
CA GLY A 81 -13.05 -7.32 -12.90
C GLY A 81 -11.90 -8.29 -13.19
N TRP A 82 -10.79 -8.23 -12.45
CA TRP A 82 -9.65 -9.15 -12.60
C TRP A 82 -9.93 -10.56 -12.09
N PHE A 83 -10.87 -10.69 -11.16
CA PHE A 83 -11.17 -11.95 -10.50
C PHE A 83 -12.60 -12.37 -10.81
N ASP A 84 -12.79 -13.64 -11.18
CA ASP A 84 -14.12 -14.21 -11.34
C ASP A 84 -14.72 -14.53 -9.96
N LEU A 85 -15.58 -13.64 -9.48
CA LEU A 85 -16.19 -13.76 -8.16
C LEU A 85 -17.27 -14.86 -8.09
N ASN A 86 -17.70 -15.41 -9.24
CA ASN A 86 -18.63 -16.53 -9.28
C ASN A 86 -17.94 -17.87 -9.02
N ALA A 87 -16.62 -17.92 -9.20
CA ALA A 87 -15.79 -19.08 -8.90
C ALA A 87 -15.11 -18.93 -7.53
N SER A 88 -15.15 -19.98 -6.72
CA SER A 88 -14.43 -20.01 -5.43
C SER A 88 -12.92 -19.75 -5.59
N THR A 89 -12.35 -20.11 -6.73
CA THR A 89 -10.95 -19.84 -7.09
C THR A 89 -10.66 -18.35 -7.30
N GLY A 90 -11.60 -17.59 -7.87
CA GLY A 90 -11.42 -16.15 -8.06
C GLY A 90 -11.52 -15.37 -6.74
N VAL A 91 -12.43 -15.76 -5.85
CA VAL A 91 -12.49 -15.20 -4.48
C VAL A 91 -11.20 -15.53 -3.71
N LEU A 92 -10.71 -16.77 -3.81
CA LEU A 92 -9.45 -17.16 -3.17
C LEU A 92 -8.25 -16.38 -3.73
N ALA A 93 -8.20 -16.17 -5.04
CA ALA A 93 -7.15 -15.39 -5.69
C ALA A 93 -7.20 -13.91 -5.29
N LEU A 94 -8.38 -13.32 -5.13
CA LEU A 94 -8.56 -11.95 -4.63
C LEU A 94 -8.01 -11.79 -3.21
N VAL A 95 -8.45 -12.68 -2.30
CA VAL A 95 -8.00 -12.66 -0.90
C VAL A 95 -6.50 -12.94 -0.81
N GLY A 96 -6.02 -13.94 -1.56
CA GLY A 96 -4.61 -14.31 -1.64
C GLY A 96 -3.73 -13.18 -2.15
N THR A 97 -4.20 -12.43 -3.16
CA THR A 97 -3.49 -11.25 -3.68
C THR A 97 -3.38 -10.17 -2.61
N PHE A 98 -4.48 -9.83 -1.95
CA PHE A 98 -4.48 -8.82 -0.87
C PHE A 98 -3.55 -9.20 0.28
N VAL A 99 -3.67 -10.44 0.78
CA VAL A 99 -2.84 -10.95 1.88
C VAL A 99 -1.38 -11.02 1.45
N GLY A 100 -1.09 -11.50 0.24
CA GLY A 100 0.26 -11.61 -0.30
C GLY A 100 0.98 -10.26 -0.36
N PHE A 101 0.36 -9.24 -0.95
CA PHE A 101 0.91 -7.88 -0.95
C PHE A 101 1.03 -7.30 0.44
N GLY A 102 0.05 -7.56 1.33
CA GLY A 102 0.11 -7.14 2.72
C GLY A 102 1.31 -7.72 3.47
N VAL A 103 1.58 -9.03 3.32
CA VAL A 103 2.73 -9.72 3.92
C VAL A 103 4.05 -9.20 3.36
N VAL A 104 4.14 -9.03 2.04
CA VAL A 104 5.34 -8.50 1.39
C VAL A 104 5.63 -7.07 1.86
N GLY A 105 4.62 -6.20 1.84
CA GLY A 105 4.76 -4.81 2.29
C GLY A 105 5.15 -4.72 3.78
N TRP A 106 4.52 -5.52 4.63
CA TRP A 106 4.88 -5.60 6.05
C TRP A 106 6.30 -6.11 6.26
N GLY A 107 6.71 -7.15 5.52
CA GLY A 107 8.06 -7.71 5.55
C GLY A 107 9.13 -6.69 5.16
N ILE A 108 8.91 -5.94 4.08
CA ILE A 108 9.82 -4.85 3.65
C ILE A 108 9.93 -3.79 4.75
N GLY A 109 8.80 -3.34 5.30
CA GLY A 109 8.79 -2.37 6.40
C GLY A 109 9.57 -2.87 7.61
N PHE A 110 9.35 -4.13 8.02
CA PHE A 110 10.05 -4.77 9.13
C PHE A 110 11.57 -4.82 8.90
N ILE A 111 12.01 -5.22 7.70
CA ILE A 111 13.44 -5.26 7.35
C ILE A 111 14.06 -3.87 7.42
N ILE A 112 13.42 -2.86 6.84
CA ILE A 112 13.92 -1.48 6.86
C ILE A 112 14.06 -0.97 8.30
N THR A 113 13.02 -1.12 9.13
CA THR A 113 13.07 -0.71 10.54
C THR A 113 14.17 -1.43 11.30
N ARG A 114 14.34 -2.74 11.07
CA ARG A 114 15.40 -3.54 11.69
C ARG A 114 16.80 -3.06 11.28
N LEU A 115 16.99 -2.71 10.00
CA LEU A 115 18.27 -2.20 9.49
C LEU A 115 18.59 -0.81 10.07
N LEU A 116 17.60 0.08 10.16
CA LEU A 116 17.75 1.40 10.76
C LEU A 116 18.10 1.31 12.25
N TYR A 117 17.43 0.44 13.00
CA TYR A 117 17.72 0.19 14.41
C TYR A 117 19.12 -0.40 14.63
N ARG A 118 19.58 -1.28 13.72
CA ARG A 118 20.94 -1.82 13.77
C ARG A 118 21.98 -0.72 13.58
N ARG A 119 21.76 0.20 12.62
CA ARG A 119 22.67 1.33 12.36
C ARG A 119 22.79 2.28 13.54
N SER A 120 21.67 2.60 14.20
CA SER A 120 21.71 3.49 15.37
C SER A 120 22.53 2.90 16.53
N LYS A 121 22.47 1.58 16.73
CA LYS A 121 23.17 0.92 17.84
C LYS A 121 24.70 0.84 17.61
N VAL A 122 25.13 0.69 16.36
CA VAL A 122 26.56 0.68 15.98
C VAL A 122 27.17 2.08 16.08
N ALA A 123 26.46 3.11 15.61
CA ALA A 123 26.95 4.49 15.71
C ALA A 123 27.14 4.97 17.16
N SER A 124 26.31 4.48 18.09
CA SER A 124 26.46 4.77 19.52
C SER A 124 27.58 3.99 20.22
N SER A 125 28.06 2.87 19.63
CA SER A 125 29.21 2.14 20.18
C SER A 125 30.55 2.66 19.69
N ASP A 126 30.60 3.27 18.51
CA ASP A 126 31.82 3.88 17.96
C ASP A 126 32.13 5.26 18.56
N SER A 127 31.21 5.81 19.36
CA SER A 127 31.31 7.12 20.02
C SER A 127 31.49 7.06 21.54
N ALA A 128 31.65 5.85 22.10
CA ALA A 128 31.91 5.57 23.51
C ALA A 128 33.30 4.95 23.69
#